data_AF-A0A9E2MLD6-F1
#
_entry.id   AF-A0A9E2MLD6-F1
#
_cell.length_a   1.000
_cell.length_b   1.000
_cell.length_c   1.000
_cell.angle_alpha   90.00
_cell.angle_beta   90.00
_cell.angle_gamma   90.00
#
_symmetry.space_group_name_H-M   'P 1'
#
loop_
_entity.id
_entity.type
_entity.pdbx_description
1 polymer ?
#
loop_
_entity_poly.entity_id
_entity_poly.type
_entity_poly.pdbx_seq_one_letter_code
_entity_poly.pdbx_strand_id
1 'polypeptide(L)'
;MIAKMSKKSRLLKTISFLLVFAFSFYSVSYAIPSPLTAKDFTATQTAGAEISVPNVSVDDIGIAIDSGTIKSKYSGSTGKVIVHIQDAHCNFEAQSNINKILDQVTKENGIDMISVEGAEGIVDTAWFRAFPDAEIRKEVATYFMKKGEITGAEFFSINSDYTGNIFGAETREYYIENLKAFTDVYSYKSQIETYLKDTRTITTRLKSIVYSPKLRDLDSKIRAFKEKDKDTELSKYAEYLQKTAETNNVNIKEYEDSIVINGQVFGKEIKQQRADFKEVILKKGHETVIDE
;
A
#
# COMPACT_ATOMS: atom_id res chain seq x y z
N MET A 1 -42.31 -30.65 -9.76
CA MET A 1 -42.42 -31.14 -8.37
C MET A 1 -41.64 -30.19 -7.47
N ILE A 2 -42.32 -29.31 -6.72
CA ILE A 2 -41.65 -28.30 -5.88
C ILE A 2 -41.20 -28.98 -4.58
N ALA A 3 -39.89 -29.18 -4.43
CA ALA A 3 -39.31 -29.81 -3.25
C ALA A 3 -39.61 -28.97 -1.99
N LYS A 4 -40.36 -29.54 -1.06
CA LYS A 4 -40.79 -28.89 0.18
C LYS A 4 -39.58 -28.73 1.10
N MET A 5 -38.95 -27.54 1.08
CA MET A 5 -37.82 -27.23 1.96
C MET A 5 -38.17 -27.45 3.44
N SER A 6 -37.31 -28.16 4.16
CA SER A 6 -37.48 -28.46 5.59
C SER A 6 -37.48 -27.18 6.43
N LYS A 7 -38.19 -27.22 7.57
CA LYS A 7 -38.35 -26.08 8.50
C LYS A 7 -36.99 -25.51 8.96
N LYS A 8 -35.99 -26.39 9.13
CA LYS A 8 -34.61 -26.04 9.52
C LYS A 8 -33.87 -25.30 8.40
N SER A 9 -34.08 -25.67 7.14
CA SER A 9 -33.52 -24.99 5.96
C SER A 9 -34.11 -23.58 5.77
N ARG A 10 -35.41 -23.41 6.04
CA ARG A 10 -36.04 -22.08 6.01
C ARG A 10 -35.49 -21.18 7.10
N LEU A 11 -35.33 -21.70 8.32
CA LEU A 11 -34.76 -20.95 9.46
C LEU A 11 -33.33 -20.46 9.16
N LEU A 12 -32.46 -21.32 8.63
CA LEU A 12 -31.10 -20.94 8.24
C LEU A 12 -31.10 -19.84 7.17
N LYS A 13 -31.96 -19.93 6.14
CA LYS A 13 -32.04 -18.88 5.12
C LYS A 13 -32.53 -17.54 5.68
N THR A 14 -33.48 -17.56 6.62
CA THR A 14 -33.95 -16.34 7.29
C THR A 14 -32.83 -15.70 8.13
N ILE A 15 -32.06 -16.49 8.87
CA ILE A 15 -30.92 -16.01 9.65
C ILE A 15 -29.82 -15.44 8.73
N SER A 16 -29.48 -16.13 7.64
CA SER A 16 -28.51 -15.63 6.67
C SER A 16 -28.96 -14.32 6.02
N PHE A 17 -30.25 -14.18 5.70
CA PHE A 17 -30.78 -12.94 5.14
C PHE A 17 -30.72 -11.79 6.14
N LEU A 18 -31.06 -12.04 7.42
CA LEU A 18 -30.93 -11.05 8.48
C LEU A 18 -29.48 -10.61 8.71
N LEU A 19 -28.53 -11.55 8.66
CA LEU A 19 -27.10 -11.23 8.77
C LEU A 19 -26.62 -10.36 7.60
N VAL A 20 -26.94 -10.73 6.37
CA VAL A 20 -26.57 -9.93 5.19
C VAL A 20 -27.16 -8.53 5.28
N PHE A 21 -28.44 -8.42 5.65
CA PHE A 21 -29.11 -7.13 5.82
C PHE A 21 -28.46 -6.28 6.93
N ALA A 22 -28.18 -6.88 8.09
CA ALA A 22 -27.53 -6.18 9.20
C ALA A 22 -26.13 -5.69 8.83
N PHE A 23 -25.32 -6.51 8.15
CA PHE A 23 -23.98 -6.12 7.70
C PHE A 23 -24.02 -5.04 6.63
N SER A 24 -24.90 -5.15 5.63
CA SER A 24 -25.07 -4.13 4.59
C SER A 24 -25.61 -2.81 5.16
N PHE A 25 -26.48 -2.86 6.16
CA PHE A 25 -27.02 -1.67 6.81
C PHE A 25 -25.98 -1.01 7.73
N TYR A 26 -25.19 -1.81 8.45
CA TYR A 26 -24.11 -1.31 9.30
C TYR A 26 -23.04 -0.59 8.47
N SER A 27 -22.60 -1.17 7.35
CA SER A 27 -21.61 -0.56 6.48
C SER A 27 -22.08 0.74 5.84
N VAL A 28 -23.38 0.88 5.54
CA VAL A 28 -23.94 2.14 5.01
C VAL A 28 -24.17 3.18 6.12
N SER A 29 -24.66 2.76 7.29
CA SER A 29 -25.06 3.69 8.36
C SER A 29 -23.89 4.26 9.15
N TYR A 30 -22.79 3.50 9.26
CA TYR A 30 -21.58 3.91 9.97
C TYR A 30 -20.41 4.22 9.03
N ALA A 31 -20.65 4.28 7.72
CA ALA A 31 -19.75 4.99 6.80
C ALA A 31 -19.89 6.50 7.07
N ILE A 32 -19.22 6.96 8.12
CA ILE A 32 -19.12 8.38 8.45
C ILE A 32 -17.85 8.90 7.75
N PRO A 33 -17.95 9.67 6.65
CA PRO A 33 -16.93 10.64 6.34
C PRO A 33 -17.10 11.76 7.38
N SER A 34 -16.30 11.75 8.44
CA SER A 34 -16.27 12.87 9.37
C SER A 34 -15.84 14.10 8.57
N PRO A 35 -16.68 15.14 8.43
CA PRO A 35 -16.23 16.37 7.82
C PRO A 35 -15.36 17.06 8.87
N LEU A 36 -14.03 16.91 8.75
CA LEU A 36 -13.09 17.76 9.46
C LEU A 36 -13.40 19.21 9.04
N THR A 37 -14.09 19.94 9.90
CA THR A 37 -14.34 21.37 9.67
C THR A 37 -13.05 22.14 9.90
N ALA A 38 -12.70 23.02 8.96
CA ALA A 38 -11.51 23.86 8.97
C ALA A 38 -11.32 24.76 10.23
N LYS A 39 -12.24 24.70 11.20
CA LYS A 39 -12.15 25.42 12.47
C LYS A 39 -11.20 24.78 13.48
N ASP A 40 -10.80 23.53 13.28
CA ASP A 40 -9.92 22.82 14.22
C ASP A 40 -8.43 23.09 13.96
N PHE A 41 -8.09 23.82 12.89
CA PHE A 41 -6.74 24.26 12.55
C PHE A 41 -6.61 25.79 12.64
N THR A 42 -6.63 26.35 13.85
CA THR A 42 -6.12 27.71 14.06
C THR A 42 -4.61 27.64 14.27
N ALA A 43 -3.85 27.46 13.19
CA ALA A 43 -2.45 27.86 13.18
C ALA A 43 -2.43 29.40 13.16
N THR A 44 -1.83 30.00 14.18
CA THR A 44 -1.61 31.45 14.26
C THR A 44 -0.69 31.85 13.09
N GLN A 45 -1.26 32.24 11.95
CA GLN A 45 -0.52 32.84 10.85
C GLN A 45 -0.04 34.22 11.29
N THR A 46 1.23 34.30 11.65
CA THR A 46 1.95 35.57 11.62
C THR A 46 2.15 35.90 10.15
N ALA A 47 1.62 37.04 9.70
CA ALA A 47 1.65 37.47 8.30
C ALA A 47 3.09 37.61 7.78
N GLY A 48 3.60 36.53 7.17
CA GLY A 48 4.72 36.54 6.24
C GLY A 48 4.17 36.51 4.82
N ALA A 49 4.83 37.21 3.90
CA ALA A 49 4.41 37.47 2.53
C ALA A 49 3.71 36.27 1.84
N GLU A 50 2.56 36.53 1.20
CA GLU A 50 1.88 35.58 0.31
C GLU A 50 2.86 35.15 -0.79
N ILE A 51 3.42 33.95 -0.65
CA ILE A 51 4.07 33.26 -1.76
C ILE A 51 2.93 32.85 -2.69
N SER A 52 2.88 33.46 -3.88
CA SER A 52 2.01 33.04 -4.97
C SER A 52 2.37 31.60 -5.36
N VAL A 53 1.74 30.62 -4.73
CA VAL A 53 1.83 29.23 -5.16
C VAL A 53 1.21 29.15 -6.55
N PRO A 54 1.93 28.68 -7.59
CA PRO A 54 1.34 28.50 -8.90
C PRO A 54 0.07 27.64 -8.75
N ASN A 55 -0.98 27.96 -9.51
CA ASN A 55 -2.22 27.20 -9.52
C ASN A 55 -1.94 25.84 -10.17
N VAL A 56 -1.42 24.89 -9.40
CA VAL A 56 -1.04 23.55 -9.87
C VAL A 56 -2.32 22.77 -10.17
N SER A 57 -2.51 22.39 -11.44
CA SER A 57 -3.58 21.46 -11.81
C SER A 57 -3.18 20.04 -11.42
N VAL A 58 -4.13 19.26 -10.89
CA VAL A 58 -3.93 17.83 -10.55
C VAL A 58 -3.54 17.02 -11.80
N ASP A 59 -4.01 17.44 -12.98
CA ASP A 59 -3.71 16.78 -14.24
C ASP A 59 -2.23 16.89 -14.63
N ASP A 60 -1.56 17.98 -14.21
CA ASP A 60 -0.16 18.26 -14.53
C ASP A 60 0.83 17.58 -13.58
N ILE A 61 0.36 16.97 -12.49
CA ILE A 61 1.22 16.27 -11.53
C ILE A 61 1.62 14.90 -12.08
N GLY A 62 2.91 14.72 -12.35
CA GLY A 62 3.51 13.46 -12.76
C GLY A 62 4.50 12.95 -11.71
N ILE A 63 4.85 11.67 -11.81
CA ILE A 63 5.99 11.07 -11.10
C ILE A 63 6.79 10.22 -12.07
N ALA A 64 8.09 10.06 -11.84
CA ALA A 64 8.92 9.14 -12.60
C ALA A 64 8.41 7.69 -12.47
N ILE A 65 8.36 6.98 -13.60
CA ILE A 65 7.79 5.61 -13.69
C ILE A 65 8.59 4.58 -12.88
N ASP A 66 9.86 4.84 -12.62
CA ASP A 66 10.76 4.02 -11.81
C ASP A 66 10.62 4.30 -10.30
N SER A 67 9.88 5.35 -9.94
CA SER A 67 9.70 5.79 -8.55
C SER A 67 8.31 5.43 -8.02
N GLY A 68 7.31 5.24 -8.88
CA GLY A 68 5.99 4.79 -8.44
C GLY A 68 4.94 4.78 -9.55
N THR A 69 3.68 4.59 -9.16
CA THR A 69 2.54 4.61 -10.07
C THR A 69 1.40 5.45 -9.48
N ILE A 70 0.82 6.32 -10.31
CA ILE A 70 -0.35 7.11 -9.93
C ILE A 70 -1.59 6.21 -10.00
N LYS A 71 -2.20 5.93 -8.85
CA LYS A 71 -3.42 5.10 -8.77
C LYS A 71 -4.70 5.83 -9.18
N SER A 72 -4.79 7.13 -8.87
CA SER A 72 -5.98 7.91 -9.16
C SER A 72 -5.67 9.41 -9.14
N LYS A 73 -6.50 10.18 -9.84
CA LYS A 73 -6.50 11.65 -9.84
C LYS A 73 -7.93 12.14 -9.67
N TYR A 74 -8.11 13.16 -8.84
CA TYR A 74 -9.41 13.78 -8.58
C TYR A 74 -9.26 15.29 -8.53
N SER A 75 -10.20 16.00 -9.17
CA SER A 75 -10.23 17.46 -9.17
C SER A 75 -11.35 17.96 -8.27
N GLY A 76 -10.99 18.78 -7.28
CA GLY A 76 -11.92 19.47 -6.38
C GLY A 76 -12.22 20.90 -6.85
N SER A 77 -12.98 21.64 -6.03
CA SER A 77 -13.39 23.02 -6.34
C SER A 77 -12.51 24.10 -5.69
N THR A 78 -11.59 23.73 -4.80
CA THR A 78 -10.88 24.68 -3.93
C THR A 78 -9.51 25.11 -4.46
N GLY A 79 -9.04 24.54 -5.58
CA GLY A 79 -7.71 24.79 -6.13
C GLY A 79 -6.55 24.28 -5.26
N LYS A 80 -6.84 23.55 -4.16
CA LYS A 80 -5.82 22.92 -3.32
C LYS A 80 -5.43 21.56 -3.91
N VAL A 81 -4.14 21.28 -3.91
CA VAL A 81 -3.57 20.00 -4.32
C VAL A 81 -3.18 19.19 -3.09
N ILE A 82 -3.55 17.91 -3.09
CA ILE A 82 -3.08 16.93 -2.11
C ILE A 82 -2.47 15.78 -2.88
N VAL A 83 -1.20 15.50 -2.62
CA VAL A 83 -0.51 14.32 -3.15
C VAL A 83 -0.48 13.27 -2.03
N HIS A 84 -1.22 12.18 -2.23
CA HIS A 84 -1.25 11.07 -1.29
C HIS A 84 -0.30 9.95 -1.75
N ILE A 85 0.71 9.66 -0.94
CA ILE A 85 1.73 8.65 -1.22
C ILE A 85 1.47 7.45 -0.30
N GLN A 86 1.32 6.26 -0.86
CA GLN A 86 1.17 5.03 -0.07
C GLN A 86 2.54 4.49 0.34
N ASP A 87 2.70 4.24 1.63
CA ASP A 87 3.95 3.72 2.19
C ASP A 87 3.92 2.20 2.40
N ALA A 88 5.00 1.53 1.99
CA ALA A 88 5.35 0.21 2.48
C ALA A 88 6.40 0.37 3.59
N HIS A 89 5.94 0.37 4.84
CA HIS A 89 6.79 0.66 6.00
C HIS A 89 8.02 -0.25 6.09
N CYS A 90 9.13 0.34 6.54
CA CYS A 90 10.43 -0.33 6.74
C CYS A 90 10.99 -1.05 5.51
N ASN A 91 10.47 -0.77 4.31
CA ASN A 91 11.03 -1.27 3.06
C ASN A 91 11.96 -0.21 2.45
N PHE A 92 13.26 -0.49 2.43
CA PHE A 92 14.27 0.47 1.97
C PHE A 92 14.04 0.97 0.54
N GLU A 93 13.60 0.10 -0.37
CA GLU A 93 13.33 0.47 -1.77
C GLU A 93 12.12 1.41 -1.85
N ALA A 94 11.03 1.08 -1.16
CA ALA A 94 9.85 1.93 -1.08
C ALA A 94 10.18 3.31 -0.49
N GLN A 95 10.91 3.37 0.63
CA GLN A 95 11.31 4.63 1.25
C GLN A 95 12.23 5.46 0.33
N SER A 96 13.14 4.80 -0.40
CA SER A 96 13.99 5.46 -1.41
C SER A 96 13.16 6.05 -2.55
N ASN A 97 12.12 5.35 -2.98
CA ASN A 97 11.20 5.80 -4.02
C ASN A 97 10.29 6.95 -3.54
N ILE A 98 9.82 6.91 -2.28
CA ILE A 98 9.12 8.03 -1.64
C ILE A 98 10.01 9.28 -1.64
N ASN A 99 11.28 9.16 -1.28
CA ASN A 99 12.23 10.28 -1.35
C ASN A 99 12.34 10.87 -2.78
N LYS A 100 12.39 10.04 -3.83
CA LYS A 100 12.40 10.52 -5.23
C LYS A 100 11.11 11.25 -5.60
N ILE A 101 9.95 10.70 -5.20
CA ILE A 101 8.65 11.32 -5.44
C ILE A 101 8.59 12.68 -4.75
N LEU A 102 8.98 12.77 -3.48
CA LEU A 102 9.01 14.02 -2.72
C LEU A 102 9.92 15.05 -3.37
N ASP A 103 11.14 14.65 -3.79
CA ASP A 103 12.07 15.54 -4.48
C ASP A 103 11.48 16.10 -5.78
N GLN A 104 10.82 15.25 -6.57
CA GLN A 104 10.17 15.67 -7.81
C GLN A 104 9.00 16.64 -7.55
N VAL A 105 8.02 16.23 -6.74
CA VAL A 105 6.79 17.03 -6.56
C VAL A 105 7.05 18.33 -5.82
N THR A 106 8.02 18.38 -4.91
CA THR A 106 8.39 19.62 -4.22
C THR A 106 9.05 20.62 -5.17
N LYS A 107 9.94 20.17 -6.06
CA LYS A 107 10.62 21.02 -7.05
C LYS A 107 9.71 21.46 -8.18
N GLU A 108 8.87 20.56 -8.71
CA GLU A 108 8.04 20.82 -9.88
C GLU A 108 6.72 21.51 -9.52
N ASN A 109 6.16 21.25 -8.34
CA ASN A 109 4.83 21.73 -7.94
C ASN A 109 4.85 22.68 -6.74
N GLY A 110 6.00 22.92 -6.11
CA GLY A 110 6.10 23.87 -5.00
C GLY A 110 5.36 23.41 -3.74
N ILE A 111 5.27 22.10 -3.51
CA ILE A 111 4.68 21.54 -2.28
C ILE A 111 5.48 22.05 -1.07
N ASP A 112 4.84 22.70 -0.12
CA ASP A 112 5.46 23.39 1.03
C ASP A 112 5.17 22.71 2.39
N MET A 113 4.33 21.67 2.38
CA MET A 113 4.00 20.87 3.56
C MET A 113 4.00 19.38 3.21
N ILE A 114 4.68 18.59 4.02
CA ILE A 114 4.68 17.12 3.98
C ILE A 114 4.05 16.61 5.26
N SER A 115 3.00 15.80 5.15
CA SER A 115 2.37 15.14 6.29
C SER A 115 2.79 13.68 6.35
N VAL A 116 3.16 13.15 7.53
CA VAL A 116 3.64 11.77 7.70
C VAL A 116 2.85 11.01 8.77
N GLU A 117 2.67 9.70 8.54
CA GLU A 117 2.17 8.76 9.56
C GLU A 117 3.25 8.46 10.61
N GLY A 118 2.86 8.01 11.81
CA GLY A 118 3.78 7.66 12.89
C GLY A 118 4.31 8.82 13.74
N ALA A 119 3.84 10.05 13.52
CA ALA A 119 4.25 11.22 14.28
C ALA A 119 3.07 12.16 14.60
N GLU A 120 3.23 12.95 15.66
CA GLU A 120 2.34 14.07 16.03
C GLU A 120 3.17 15.37 16.06
N GLY A 121 2.64 16.45 15.49
CA GLY A 121 3.30 17.75 15.53
C GLY A 121 4.44 17.89 14.52
N ILE A 122 5.36 18.83 14.75
CA ILE A 122 6.48 19.09 13.84
C ILE A 122 7.51 17.96 13.96
N VAL A 123 7.89 17.37 12.82
CA VAL A 123 9.00 16.43 12.74
C VAL A 123 10.28 17.21 12.45
N ASP A 124 11.09 17.43 13.49
CA ASP A 124 12.30 18.25 13.41
C ASP A 124 13.54 17.43 13.00
N THR A 125 14.00 17.66 11.77
CA THR A 125 15.22 17.06 11.21
C THR A 125 16.42 18.02 11.24
N ALA A 126 16.30 19.21 11.86
CA ALA A 126 17.31 20.26 11.81
C ALA A 126 18.68 19.82 12.35
N TRP A 127 18.69 18.97 13.38
CA TRP A 127 19.92 18.45 13.97
C TRP A 127 20.74 17.61 12.98
N PHE A 128 20.07 16.85 12.12
CA PHE A 128 20.72 16.09 11.06
C PHE A 128 21.17 17.00 9.92
N ARG A 129 20.34 17.96 9.50
CA ARG A 129 20.67 18.94 8.44
C ARG A 129 21.86 19.83 8.79
N ALA A 130 22.02 20.18 10.06
CA ALA A 130 23.10 21.03 10.54
C ALA A 130 24.50 20.40 10.40
N PHE A 131 24.58 19.09 10.15
CA PHE A 131 25.85 18.43 9.94
C PHE A 131 26.47 18.88 8.60
N PRO A 132 27.70 19.44 8.59
CA PRO A 132 28.21 20.19 7.43
C PRO A 132 28.59 19.31 6.24
N ASP A 133 29.01 18.07 6.47
CA ASP A 133 29.44 17.16 5.40
C ASP A 133 28.22 16.41 4.83
N ALA A 134 27.88 16.72 3.57
CA ALA A 134 26.72 16.17 2.90
C ALA A 134 26.83 14.66 2.60
N GLU A 135 28.04 14.16 2.33
CA GLU A 135 28.25 12.75 2.00
C GLU A 135 28.10 11.89 3.26
N ILE A 136 28.72 12.30 4.36
CA ILE A 136 28.56 11.61 5.65
C ILE A 136 27.09 11.68 6.12
N ARG A 137 26.44 12.84 5.97
CA ARG A 137 25.02 12.99 6.34
C ARG A 137 24.13 12.00 5.56
N LYS A 138 24.36 11.89 4.24
CA LYS A 138 23.62 10.95 3.38
C LYS A 138 23.93 9.50 3.72
N GLU A 139 25.18 9.15 4.01
CA GLU A 139 25.57 7.80 4.41
C GLU A 139 24.88 7.37 5.70
N VAL A 140 24.90 8.22 6.73
CA VAL A 140 24.26 7.97 8.02
C VAL A 140 22.74 7.89 7.88
N ALA A 141 22.13 8.81 7.13
CA ALA A 141 20.70 8.75 6.85
C ALA A 141 20.32 7.46 6.10
N THR A 142 21.15 7.03 5.14
CA THR A 142 20.93 5.76 4.41
C THR A 142 20.98 4.57 5.35
N TYR A 143 21.92 4.56 6.29
CA TYR A 143 22.01 3.52 7.32
C TYR A 143 20.74 3.44 8.17
N PHE A 144 20.25 4.57 8.68
CA PHE A 144 19.03 4.60 9.50
C PHE A 144 17.78 4.24 8.70
N MET A 145 17.70 4.66 7.44
CA MET A 145 16.58 4.29 6.56
C MET A 145 16.57 2.78 6.26
N LYS A 146 17.74 2.17 6.04
CA LYS A 146 17.87 0.70 5.89
C LYS A 146 17.44 -0.08 7.13
N LYS A 147 17.59 0.51 8.31
CA LYS A 147 17.11 -0.07 9.57
C LYS A 147 15.63 0.19 9.86
N GLY A 148 14.98 1.06 9.08
CA GLY A 148 13.62 1.53 9.36
C GLY A 148 13.54 2.46 10.58
N GLU A 149 14.64 3.10 10.96
CA GLU A 149 14.68 4.08 12.07
C GLU A 149 14.30 5.50 11.61
N ILE A 150 14.41 5.79 10.31
CA ILE A 150 13.86 7.00 9.68
C ILE A 150 13.09 6.64 8.42
N THR A 151 12.12 7.48 8.07
CA THR A 151 11.30 7.40 6.87
C THR A 151 11.98 8.06 5.66
N GLY A 152 11.44 7.81 4.46
CA GLY A 152 11.84 8.47 3.22
C GLY A 152 11.56 9.97 3.24
N ALA A 153 10.54 10.42 3.98
CA ALA A 153 10.25 11.85 4.17
C ALA A 153 11.30 12.54 5.05
N GLU A 154 11.72 11.89 6.14
CA GLU A 154 12.82 12.39 6.98
C GLU A 154 14.14 12.34 6.22
N PHE A 155 14.43 11.25 5.51
CA PHE A 155 15.60 11.15 4.63
C PHE A 155 15.64 12.28 3.60
N PHE A 156 14.51 12.56 2.95
CA PHE A 156 14.34 13.67 2.01
C PHE A 156 14.64 15.01 2.68
N SER A 157 14.05 15.26 3.85
CA SER A 157 14.29 16.47 4.64
C SER A 157 15.76 16.67 4.99
N ILE A 158 16.45 15.60 5.37
CA ILE A 158 17.85 15.64 5.83
C ILE A 158 18.80 15.95 4.67
N ASN A 159 18.47 15.50 3.45
CA ASN A 159 19.39 15.50 2.31
C ASN A 159 19.00 16.44 1.16
N SER A 160 17.97 17.27 1.34
CA SER A 160 17.52 18.24 0.32
C SER A 160 17.53 19.67 0.86
N ASP A 161 17.36 20.63 -0.05
CA ASP A 161 17.18 22.05 0.27
C ASP A 161 15.70 22.39 0.56
N TYR A 162 14.90 21.39 0.93
CA TYR A 162 13.48 21.58 1.24
C TYR A 162 13.30 22.48 2.47
N THR A 163 12.63 23.61 2.26
CA THR A 163 12.37 24.62 3.31
C THR A 163 10.99 24.54 3.93
N GLY A 164 10.13 23.64 3.43
CA GLY A 164 8.81 23.41 3.97
C GLY A 164 8.82 22.63 5.29
N ASN A 165 7.63 22.40 5.83
CA ASN A 165 7.46 21.71 7.12
C ASN A 165 7.10 20.24 6.92
N ILE A 166 7.67 19.39 7.78
CA ILE A 166 7.19 18.01 7.97
C ILE A 166 6.34 17.97 9.23
N PHE A 167 5.10 17.50 9.09
CA PHE A 167 4.12 17.45 10.16
C PHE A 167 3.55 16.04 10.33
N GLY A 168 3.41 15.61 11.56
CA GLY A 168 2.79 14.34 11.92
C GLY A 168 1.28 14.39 11.74
N ALA A 169 0.74 13.43 11.00
CA ALA A 169 -0.69 13.29 10.73
C ALA A 169 -1.47 12.62 11.87
N GLU A 170 -0.78 12.15 12.92
CA GLU A 170 -1.40 11.41 14.02
C GLU A 170 -1.86 12.31 15.16
N THR A 171 -2.76 11.75 15.97
CA THR A 171 -3.18 12.28 17.26
C THR A 171 -2.77 11.29 18.33
N ARG A 172 -1.94 11.71 19.28
CA ARG A 172 -1.32 10.82 20.27
C ARG A 172 -2.36 10.06 21.09
N GLU A 173 -3.49 10.68 21.40
CA GLU A 173 -4.58 10.05 22.15
C GLU A 173 -5.10 8.80 21.41
N TYR A 174 -5.34 8.89 20.10
CA TYR A 174 -5.81 7.77 19.30
C TYR A 174 -4.75 6.67 19.16
N TYR A 175 -3.46 7.03 19.09
CA TYR A 175 -2.38 6.04 19.13
C TYR A 175 -2.41 5.24 20.44
N ILE A 176 -2.55 5.91 21.58
CA ILE A 176 -2.61 5.25 22.89
C ILE A 176 -3.85 4.37 23.02
N GLU A 177 -5.01 4.84 22.53
CA GLU A 177 -6.24 4.03 22.50
C GLU A 177 -6.08 2.77 21.63
N ASN A 178 -5.49 2.90 20.44
CA ASN A 178 -5.21 1.76 19.57
C ASN A 178 -4.18 0.80 20.19
N LEU A 179 -3.14 1.30 20.83
CA LEU A 179 -2.14 0.48 21.52
C LEU A 179 -2.78 -0.31 22.66
N LYS A 180 -3.68 0.31 23.43
CA LYS A 180 -4.44 -0.37 24.46
C LYS A 180 -5.35 -1.45 23.86
N ALA A 181 -6.12 -1.12 22.84
CA ALA A 181 -6.98 -2.10 22.16
C ALA A 181 -6.18 -3.29 21.61
N PHE A 182 -5.01 -3.03 21.01
CA PHE A 182 -4.10 -4.07 20.54
C PHE A 182 -3.61 -4.96 21.69
N THR A 183 -3.09 -4.35 22.77
CA THR A 183 -2.54 -5.10 23.91
C THR A 183 -3.59 -5.91 24.66
N ASP A 184 -4.80 -5.36 24.83
CA ASP A 184 -5.94 -6.05 25.43
C ASP A 184 -6.30 -7.31 24.62
N VAL A 185 -6.41 -7.18 23.28
CA VAL A 185 -6.69 -8.31 22.38
C VAL A 185 -5.54 -9.29 22.32
N TYR A 186 -4.29 -8.82 22.41
CA TYR A 186 -3.10 -9.66 22.32
C TYR A 186 -3.06 -10.74 23.40
N SER A 187 -3.59 -10.47 24.59
CA SER A 187 -3.71 -11.46 25.67
C SER A 187 -4.53 -12.70 25.26
N TYR A 188 -5.47 -12.55 24.32
CA TYR A 188 -6.32 -13.62 23.79
C TYR A 188 -5.72 -14.32 22.56
N LYS A 189 -4.51 -13.94 22.12
CA LYS A 189 -3.88 -14.45 20.89
C LYS A 189 -3.98 -15.97 20.77
N SER A 190 -3.58 -16.73 21.78
CA SER A 190 -3.59 -18.20 21.73
C SER A 190 -5.00 -18.79 21.59
N GLN A 191 -6.00 -18.18 22.23
CA GLN A 191 -7.40 -18.61 22.15
C GLN A 191 -7.97 -18.30 20.75
N ILE A 192 -7.69 -17.10 20.24
CA ILE A 192 -8.10 -16.66 18.89
C ILE A 192 -7.44 -17.54 17.83
N GLU A 193 -6.15 -17.84 17.95
CA GLU A 193 -5.42 -18.72 17.03
C GLU A 193 -6.01 -20.14 17.01
N THR A 194 -6.34 -20.69 18.18
CA THR A 194 -7.04 -21.98 18.28
C THR A 194 -8.40 -21.93 17.58
N TYR A 195 -9.21 -20.91 17.88
CA TYR A 195 -10.53 -20.76 17.27
C TYR A 195 -10.46 -20.59 15.74
N LEU A 196 -9.51 -19.80 15.23
CA LEU A 196 -9.29 -19.61 13.80
C LEU A 196 -8.80 -20.88 13.13
N LYS A 197 -7.94 -21.66 13.80
CA LYS A 197 -7.48 -22.97 13.32
C LYS A 197 -8.65 -23.94 13.20
N ASP A 198 -9.48 -24.06 14.24
CA ASP A 198 -10.64 -24.96 14.24
C ASP A 198 -11.66 -24.54 13.17
N THR A 199 -11.92 -23.24 13.05
CA THR A 199 -12.77 -22.67 11.99
C THR A 199 -12.22 -22.99 10.61
N ARG A 200 -10.90 -22.88 10.41
CA ARG A 200 -10.23 -23.26 9.15
C ARG A 200 -10.35 -24.75 8.88
N THR A 201 -10.22 -25.62 9.89
CA THR A 201 -10.40 -27.06 9.75
C THR A 201 -11.84 -27.39 9.32
N ILE A 202 -12.84 -26.80 9.96
CA ILE A 202 -14.26 -27.03 9.64
C ILE A 202 -14.57 -26.54 8.22
N THR A 203 -14.17 -25.32 7.88
CA THR A 203 -14.40 -24.77 6.53
C THR A 203 -13.70 -25.59 5.45
N THR A 204 -12.48 -26.09 5.69
CA THR A 204 -11.77 -26.98 4.75
C THR A 204 -12.53 -28.29 4.53
N ARG A 205 -13.09 -28.89 5.59
CA ARG A 205 -13.95 -30.08 5.47
C ARG A 205 -15.24 -29.78 4.70
N LEU A 206 -15.85 -28.61 4.90
CA LEU A 206 -17.04 -28.23 4.14
C LEU A 206 -16.72 -28.02 2.66
N LYS A 207 -15.56 -27.45 2.32
CA LYS A 207 -15.11 -27.31 0.93
C LYS A 207 -15.03 -28.65 0.21
N SER A 208 -14.56 -29.72 0.86
CA SER A 208 -14.48 -31.03 0.20
C SER A 208 -15.86 -31.62 -0.17
N ILE A 209 -16.91 -31.20 0.54
CA ILE A 209 -18.30 -31.61 0.30
C ILE A 209 -18.98 -30.71 -0.73
N VAL A 210 -18.82 -29.38 -0.59
CA VAL A 210 -19.59 -28.38 -1.35
C VAL A 210 -18.93 -28.02 -2.67
N TYR A 211 -17.60 -28.00 -2.75
CA TYR A 211 -16.91 -27.57 -3.96
C TYR A 211 -17.02 -28.62 -5.06
N SER A 212 -17.24 -28.13 -6.28
CA SER A 212 -17.08 -28.93 -7.50
C SER A 212 -15.60 -29.35 -7.65
N PRO A 213 -15.28 -30.36 -8.49
CA PRO A 213 -13.91 -30.76 -8.75
C PRO A 213 -13.00 -29.58 -9.17
N LYS A 214 -13.50 -28.67 -10.03
CA LYS A 214 -12.77 -27.48 -10.47
C LYS A 214 -12.47 -26.51 -9.31
N LEU A 215 -13.43 -26.29 -8.43
CA LEU A 215 -13.25 -25.39 -7.27
C LEU A 215 -12.32 -26.00 -6.22
N ARG A 216 -12.30 -27.34 -6.08
CA ARG A 216 -11.35 -28.04 -5.20
C ARG A 216 -9.92 -27.92 -5.72
N ASP A 217 -9.73 -28.07 -7.02
CA ASP A 217 -8.42 -27.88 -7.67
C ASP A 217 -7.92 -26.44 -7.43
N LEU A 218 -8.74 -25.42 -7.74
CA LEU A 218 -8.41 -24.02 -7.50
C LEU A 218 -8.08 -23.73 -6.04
N ASP A 219 -8.90 -24.19 -5.10
CA ASP A 219 -8.64 -24.02 -3.66
C ASP A 219 -7.33 -24.68 -3.23
N SER A 220 -7.01 -25.86 -3.77
CA SER A 220 -5.75 -26.55 -3.47
C SER A 220 -4.53 -25.75 -3.94
N LYS A 221 -4.59 -25.14 -5.13
CA LYS A 221 -3.50 -24.30 -5.68
C LYS A 221 -3.35 -22.99 -4.90
N ILE A 222 -4.46 -22.35 -4.51
CA ILE A 222 -4.44 -21.16 -3.65
C ILE A 222 -3.77 -21.49 -2.31
N ARG A 223 -4.11 -22.62 -1.68
CA ARG A 223 -3.52 -23.03 -0.40
C ARG A 223 -2.04 -23.34 -0.52
N ALA A 224 -1.64 -24.13 -1.52
CA ALA A 224 -0.24 -24.47 -1.77
C ALA A 224 0.65 -23.21 -1.92
N PHE A 225 0.16 -22.20 -2.65
CA PHE A 225 0.87 -20.93 -2.80
C PHE A 225 0.93 -20.13 -1.48
N LYS A 226 -0.20 -19.97 -0.78
CA LYS A 226 -0.27 -19.14 0.45
C LYS A 226 0.49 -19.73 1.64
N GLU A 227 0.50 -21.05 1.77
CA GLU A 227 1.15 -21.75 2.88
C GLU A 227 2.66 -21.94 2.66
N LYS A 228 3.22 -21.30 1.61
CA LYS A 228 4.62 -21.40 1.20
C LYS A 228 5.08 -22.85 1.09
N ASP A 229 4.26 -23.69 0.46
CA ASP A 229 4.76 -24.99 0.03
C ASP A 229 5.92 -24.72 -0.92
N LYS A 230 7.13 -25.17 -0.55
CA LYS A 230 8.41 -24.73 -1.14
C LYS A 230 8.49 -24.94 -2.66
N ASP A 231 7.54 -25.69 -3.23
CA ASP A 231 7.48 -26.08 -4.64
C ASP A 231 6.59 -25.20 -5.52
N THR A 232 5.77 -24.29 -4.95
CA THR A 232 4.90 -23.38 -5.73
C THR A 232 5.49 -21.97 -5.81
N GLU A 233 6.42 -21.81 -6.75
CA GLU A 233 6.95 -20.51 -7.16
C GLU A 233 5.80 -19.62 -7.70
N LEU A 234 5.88 -18.30 -7.46
CA LEU A 234 4.88 -17.32 -7.92
C LEU A 234 4.61 -17.46 -9.43
N SER A 235 5.64 -17.77 -10.22
CA SER A 235 5.55 -18.07 -11.65
C SER A 235 4.57 -19.21 -11.94
N LYS A 236 4.73 -20.37 -11.30
CA LYS A 236 3.85 -21.54 -11.49
C LYS A 236 2.42 -21.26 -11.07
N TYR A 237 2.23 -20.50 -9.99
CA TYR A 237 0.90 -20.12 -9.54
C TYR A 237 0.24 -19.13 -10.51
N ALA A 238 0.99 -18.16 -11.03
CA ALA A 238 0.52 -17.23 -12.06
C ALA A 238 0.13 -17.96 -13.36
N GLU A 239 0.95 -18.89 -13.84
CA GLU A 239 0.65 -19.75 -14.99
C GLU A 239 -0.65 -20.54 -14.79
N TYR A 240 -0.83 -21.12 -13.60
CA TYR A 240 -2.06 -21.83 -13.25
C TYR A 240 -3.29 -20.92 -13.30
N LEU A 241 -3.19 -19.70 -12.75
CA LEU A 241 -4.28 -18.72 -12.76
C LEU A 241 -4.59 -18.26 -14.18
N GLN A 242 -3.58 -18.01 -15.02
CA GLN A 242 -3.74 -17.63 -16.41
C GLN A 242 -4.52 -18.70 -17.19
N LYS A 243 -4.07 -19.96 -17.13
CA LYS A 243 -4.74 -21.09 -17.79
C LYS A 243 -6.17 -21.27 -17.29
N THR A 244 -6.39 -21.10 -15.98
CA THR A 244 -7.71 -21.21 -15.36
C THR A 244 -8.63 -20.08 -15.85
N ALA A 245 -8.11 -18.86 -15.98
CA ALA A 245 -8.88 -17.73 -16.49
C ALA A 245 -9.26 -17.92 -17.96
N GLU A 246 -8.32 -18.33 -18.82
CA GLU A 246 -8.56 -18.65 -20.24
C GLU A 246 -9.65 -19.72 -20.38
N THR A 247 -9.56 -20.80 -19.60
CA THR A 247 -10.53 -21.90 -19.62
C THR A 247 -11.95 -21.44 -19.23
N ASN A 248 -12.07 -20.37 -18.45
CA ASN A 248 -13.35 -19.84 -17.98
C ASN A 248 -13.73 -18.50 -18.66
N ASN A 249 -13.04 -18.11 -19.73
CA ASN A 249 -13.26 -16.86 -20.46
C ASN A 249 -13.23 -15.61 -19.56
N VAL A 250 -12.36 -15.61 -18.55
CA VAL A 250 -12.14 -14.45 -17.68
C VAL A 250 -11.09 -13.57 -18.34
N ASN A 251 -11.44 -12.33 -18.64
CA ASN A 251 -10.51 -11.36 -19.22
C ASN A 251 -9.53 -10.86 -18.17
N ILE A 252 -8.36 -11.50 -18.08
CA ILE A 252 -7.33 -11.09 -17.12
C ILE A 252 -6.75 -9.71 -17.40
N LYS A 253 -6.85 -9.18 -18.63
CA LYS A 253 -6.30 -7.87 -19.00
C LYS A 253 -7.07 -6.68 -18.38
N GLU A 254 -8.27 -6.92 -17.86
CA GLU A 254 -9.05 -5.90 -17.14
C GLU A 254 -8.55 -5.66 -15.72
N TYR A 255 -7.62 -6.50 -15.22
CA TYR A 255 -7.05 -6.34 -13.89
C TYR A 255 -5.72 -5.57 -13.98
N GLU A 256 -5.58 -4.55 -13.15
CA GLU A 256 -4.42 -3.65 -13.12
C GLU A 256 -3.09 -4.41 -12.91
N ASP A 257 -3.11 -5.45 -12.06
CA ASP A 257 -1.94 -6.29 -11.76
C ASP A 257 -1.72 -7.44 -12.76
N SER A 258 -2.47 -7.46 -13.87
CA SER A 258 -2.41 -8.54 -14.86
C SER A 258 -1.06 -8.66 -15.55
N ILE A 259 -0.20 -7.64 -15.47
CA ILE A 259 1.18 -7.67 -15.97
C ILE A 259 1.99 -8.81 -15.30
N VAL A 260 1.70 -9.10 -14.03
CA VAL A 260 2.30 -10.22 -13.27
C VAL A 260 1.76 -11.58 -13.74
N ILE A 261 0.49 -11.63 -14.17
CA ILE A 261 -0.22 -12.86 -14.58
C ILE A 261 -0.02 -13.17 -16.06
N ASN A 262 0.16 -12.15 -16.92
CA ASN A 262 0.35 -12.27 -18.37
C ASN A 262 1.76 -12.79 -18.76
N GLY A 263 2.53 -13.31 -17.81
CA GLY A 263 3.87 -13.85 -18.06
C GLY A 263 4.89 -12.82 -18.54
N GLN A 264 4.58 -11.53 -18.62
CA GLN A 264 5.56 -10.52 -19.03
C GLN A 264 6.62 -10.29 -17.94
N VAL A 265 6.23 -10.30 -16.66
CA VAL A 265 7.19 -10.16 -15.53
C VAL A 265 8.05 -11.41 -15.32
N PHE A 266 7.56 -12.60 -15.68
CA PHE A 266 8.29 -13.86 -15.52
C PHE A 266 8.87 -14.44 -16.82
N GLY A 267 8.57 -13.80 -17.95
CA GLY A 267 9.01 -14.23 -19.27
C GLY A 267 10.50 -14.04 -19.45
N LYS A 268 11.13 -14.96 -20.19
CA LYS A 268 12.51 -14.81 -20.66
C LYS A 268 12.75 -13.46 -21.32
N GLU A 269 11.72 -12.85 -21.90
CA GLU A 269 11.77 -11.54 -22.56
C GLU A 269 12.12 -10.36 -21.64
N ILE A 270 11.64 -10.27 -20.39
CA ILE A 270 12.09 -9.20 -19.48
C ILE A 270 13.50 -9.46 -18.95
N LYS A 271 13.87 -10.73 -18.70
CA LYS A 271 15.27 -11.06 -18.38
C LYS A 271 16.21 -10.74 -19.55
N GLN A 272 15.78 -11.01 -20.78
CA GLN A 272 16.51 -10.71 -21.99
C GLN A 272 16.58 -9.20 -22.23
N GLN A 273 15.47 -8.47 -22.12
CA GLN A 273 15.44 -7.01 -22.24
C GLN A 273 16.30 -6.33 -21.17
N ARG A 274 16.30 -6.83 -19.93
CA ARG A 274 17.22 -6.36 -18.87
C ARG A 274 18.67 -6.67 -19.21
N ALA A 275 18.97 -7.85 -19.74
CA ALA A 275 20.32 -8.23 -20.17
C ALA A 275 20.82 -7.40 -21.38
N ASP A 276 19.96 -7.20 -22.37
CA ASP A 276 20.24 -6.40 -23.57
C ASP A 276 20.43 -4.92 -23.19
N PHE A 277 19.62 -4.42 -22.25
CA PHE A 277 19.76 -3.05 -21.72
C PHE A 277 21.05 -2.88 -20.90
N LYS A 278 21.45 -3.88 -20.11
CA LYS A 278 22.75 -3.91 -19.42
C LYS A 278 23.92 -3.86 -20.40
N GLU A 279 23.87 -4.64 -21.50
CA GLU A 279 24.91 -4.58 -22.53
C GLU A 279 25.01 -3.21 -23.19
N VAL A 280 23.87 -2.55 -23.44
CA VAL A 280 23.83 -1.20 -24.03
C VAL A 280 24.42 -0.16 -23.06
N ILE A 281 24.16 -0.28 -21.76
CA ILE A 281 24.72 0.63 -20.75
C ILE A 281 26.23 0.43 -20.56
N LEU A 282 26.71 -0.82 -20.54
CA LEU A 282 28.14 -1.15 -20.47
C LEU A 282 28.89 -0.63 -21.71
N LYS A 283 28.30 -0.74 -22.90
CA LYS A 283 28.87 -0.17 -24.16
C LYS A 283 28.94 1.35 -24.17
N LYS A 284 28.18 2.04 -23.31
CA LYS A 284 28.20 3.51 -23.17
C LYS A 284 29.19 4.00 -22.09
N GLY A 285 29.99 3.10 -21.50
CA GLY A 285 31.09 3.46 -20.61
C GLY A 285 30.68 3.72 -19.14
N HIS A 286 29.52 3.24 -18.72
CA HIS A 286 29.13 3.26 -17.31
C HIS A 286 29.66 2.00 -16.60
N GLU A 287 30.58 2.17 -15.65
CA GLU A 287 31.31 1.06 -15.02
C GLU A 287 30.50 0.26 -13.98
N THR A 288 29.32 0.71 -13.59
CA THR A 288 28.49 0.01 -12.59
C THR A 288 27.01 0.09 -12.91
N VAL A 289 26.44 -1.05 -13.29
CA VAL A 289 25.01 -1.32 -13.13
C VAL A 289 24.86 -1.96 -11.77
N ILE A 290 24.28 -1.24 -10.81
CA ILE A 290 23.97 -1.80 -9.49
C ILE A 290 22.85 -2.83 -9.72
N ASP A 291 23.15 -4.09 -9.42
CA ASP A 291 22.12 -5.13 -9.31
C ASP A 291 21.37 -4.95 -7.98
N GLU A 292 20.03 -5.06 -8.05
CA GLU A 292 19.16 -5.25 -6.87
C GLU A 292 19.52 -6.52 -6.09
#